data_AF-A0A964MRM4-F1
#
_entry.id   AF-A0A964MRM4-F1
#
_cell.length_a   1.000
_cell.length_b   1.000
_cell.length_c   1.000
_cell.angle_alpha   90.00
_cell.angle_beta   90.00
_cell.angle_gamma   90.00
#
_symmetry.space_group_name_H-M   'P 1'
#
loop_
_entity.id
_entity.type
_entity.pdbx_description
1 polymer ?
#
loop_
_entity_poly.entity_id
_entity_poly.type
_entity_poly.pdbx_seq_one_letter_code
_entity_poly.pdbx_strand_id
1 'polypeptide(L)' 'MVNLALLWHMHQPFYEDLATGEHILPWVRLHAIKDYWGMVALLAEFPRVRVTFNLVPSLVVQVQAFAADRARDRHLAL' A
#
# COMPACT_ATOMS: atom_id res chain seq x y z
N MET A 1 4.87 34.96 1.71
CA MET A 1 5.42 33.64 2.10
C MET A 1 4.53 32.55 1.51
N VAL A 2 5.10 31.42 1.10
CA VAL A 2 4.36 30.28 0.55
C VAL A 2 4.29 29.19 1.61
N ASN A 3 3.09 28.67 1.86
CA ASN A 3 2.89 27.46 2.65
C ASN A 3 2.68 26.28 1.70
N LEU A 4 3.38 25.18 1.91
CA LEU A 4 3.29 23.97 1.10
C LEU A 4 2.74 22.81 1.94
N ALA A 5 1.75 22.12 1.40
CA ALA A 5 1.24 20.87 1.96
C ALA A 5 1.33 19.76 0.91
N LEU A 6 2.04 18.69 1.23
CA LEU A 6 2.12 17.48 0.40
C LEU A 6 1.18 16.42 0.99
N LEU A 7 0.19 16.00 0.19
CA LEU A 7 -0.77 14.95 0.57
C LEU A 7 -0.72 13.81 -0.44
N TRP A 8 -0.40 12.62 0.04
CA TRP A 8 -0.42 11.39 -0.76
C TRP A 8 -1.62 10.55 -0.36
N HIS A 9 -2.51 10.32 -1.32
CA HIS A 9 -3.63 9.41 -1.17
C HIS A 9 -3.25 8.04 -1.71
N MET A 10 -2.97 7.08 -0.82
CA MET A 10 -2.63 5.71 -1.19
C MET A 10 -3.90 4.87 -1.14
N HIS A 11 -4.32 4.40 -2.32
CA HIS A 11 -5.53 3.62 -2.51
C HIS A 11 -5.24 2.39 -3.37
N GLN A 12 -5.82 1.27 -2.96
CA GLN A 12 -6.08 0.12 -3.82
C GLN A 12 -7.55 -0.29 -3.65
N PRO A 13 -8.22 -0.67 -4.75
CA PRO A 13 -9.48 -1.41 -4.68
C PRO A 13 -9.35 -2.66 -3.81
N PHE A 14 -10.48 -3.17 -3.34
CA PHE A 14 -10.54 -4.46 -2.67
C PHE A 14 -10.49 -5.58 -3.72
N TYR A 15 -9.36 -6.29 -3.81
CA TYR A 15 -9.09 -7.32 -4.80
C TYR A 15 -9.23 -8.75 -4.25
N GLU A 16 -9.32 -8.92 -2.94
CA GLU A 16 -9.54 -10.24 -2.35
C GLU A 16 -10.94 -10.75 -2.73
N ASP A 17 -10.98 -11.90 -3.40
CA ASP A 17 -12.20 -12.66 -3.56
C ASP A 17 -12.47 -13.43 -2.25
N LEU A 18 -13.48 -12.98 -1.50
CA LEU A 18 -13.82 -13.55 -0.20
C LEU A 18 -14.28 -15.01 -0.26
N ALA A 19 -14.66 -15.53 -1.42
CA ALA A 19 -15.02 -16.94 -1.57
C ALA A 19 -13.78 -17.85 -1.64
N THR A 20 -12.69 -17.33 -2.21
CA THR A 20 -11.45 -18.10 -2.45
C THR A 20 -10.29 -17.69 -1.54
N GLY A 21 -10.36 -16.51 -0.93
CA GLY A 21 -9.26 -15.90 -0.17
C GLY A 21 -8.11 -15.38 -1.04
N GLU A 22 -8.27 -15.42 -2.37
CA GLU A 22 -7.22 -15.02 -3.31
C GLU A 22 -7.42 -13.61 -3.83
N HIS A 23 -6.32 -12.88 -4.01
CA HIS A 23 -6.36 -11.59 -4.70
C HIS A 23 -6.42 -11.81 -6.21
N ILE A 24 -7.47 -11.30 -6.85
CA ILE A 24 -7.69 -11.45 -8.29
C ILE A 24 -6.64 -10.71 -9.13
N LEU A 25 -5.99 -9.70 -8.54
CA LEU A 25 -4.95 -8.89 -9.16
C LEU A 25 -3.79 -8.67 -8.18
N PRO A 26 -2.54 -8.59 -8.67
CA PRO A 26 -1.34 -8.55 -7.83
C PRO A 26 -1.03 -7.15 -7.26
N TRP A 27 -1.93 -6.18 -7.46
CA TRP A 27 -1.61 -4.76 -7.28
C TRP A 27 -1.31 -4.37 -5.84
N VAL A 28 -1.99 -4.97 -4.85
CA VAL A 28 -1.69 -4.69 -3.44
C VAL A 28 -0.24 -5.03 -3.13
N ARG A 29 0.21 -6.25 -3.51
CA ARG A 29 1.58 -6.69 -3.26
C ARG A 29 2.60 -5.90 -4.07
N LEU A 30 2.35 -5.70 -5.36
CA LEU A 30 3.29 -5.00 -6.24
C LEU A 30 3.49 -3.54 -5.82
N HIS A 31 2.42 -2.80 -5.53
CA HIS A 31 2.53 -1.42 -5.08
C HIS A 31 3.04 -1.30 -3.64
N ALA A 32 2.77 -2.27 -2.76
CA ALA A 32 3.35 -2.28 -1.42
C ALA A 32 4.88 -2.32 -1.46
N ILE A 33 5.45 -3.21 -2.29
CA ILE A 33 6.91 -3.40 -2.39
C ILE A 33 7.56 -2.28 -3.21
N LYS A 34 6.93 -1.84 -4.30
CA LYS A 34 7.50 -0.84 -5.21
C LYS A 34 7.37 0.59 -4.68
N ASP A 35 6.18 0.98 -4.21
CA ASP A 35 5.83 2.39 -4.02
C ASP A 35 5.53 2.73 -2.55
N TYR A 36 4.60 2.03 -1.90
CA TYR A 36 4.09 2.46 -0.58
C TYR A 36 5.16 2.45 0.50
N TRP A 37 5.93 1.37 0.60
CA TRP A 37 7.02 1.31 1.57
C TRP A 37 8.12 2.31 1.24
N GLY A 38 8.57 2.37 -0.01
CA GLY A 38 9.68 3.23 -0.44
C GLY A 38 9.40 4.70 -0.22
N MET A 39 8.18 5.17 -0.52
CA MET A 39 7.78 6.57 -0.31
C MET A 39 7.83 6.98 1.16
N VAL A 40 7.43 6.09 2.08
CA VAL A 40 7.46 6.35 3.52
C VAL A 40 8.89 6.27 4.04
N ALA A 41 9.65 5.26 3.63
CA ALA A 41 11.04 5.05 4.04
C ALA A 41 11.94 6.24 3.65
N LEU A 42 11.74 6.82 2.46
CA LEU A 42 12.50 7.97 1.97
C LEU A 42 12.43 9.19 2.92
N LEU A 43 11.34 9.35 3.69
CA LEU A 43 11.23 10.47 4.64
C LEU A 43 12.27 10.43 5.76
N ALA A 44 12.86 9.26 6.04
CA ALA A 44 13.96 9.16 7.00
C ALA A 44 15.20 9.96 6.55
N GLU A 45 15.41 10.10 5.23
CA GLU A 45 16.51 10.88 4.65
C GLU A 45 16.22 12.40 4.66
N PHE A 46 14.94 12.78 4.76
CA PHE A 46 14.50 14.18 4.68
C PHE A 46 13.62 14.61 5.86
N PRO A 47 14.14 14.61 7.11
CA PRO A 47 13.34 14.81 8.33
C PRO A 47 12.67 16.19 8.44
N ARG A 48 13.11 17.17 7.64
CA ARG A 48 12.50 18.52 7.60
C ARG A 48 11.30 18.61 6.67
N VAL A 49 11.11 17.66 5.76
CA VAL A 49 9.99 17.65 4.83
C VAL A 49 8.74 17.15 5.55
N ARG A 50 7.62 17.87 5.41
CA ARG A 50 6.35 17.55 6.05
C ARG A 50 5.39 17.00 4.99
N VAL A 51 4.93 15.77 5.19
CA VAL A 51 4.06 15.04 4.26
C VAL A 51 2.95 14.37 5.05
N THR A 52 1.75 14.32 4.47
CA THR A 52 0.63 13.55 5.01
C THR A 52 0.33 12.38 4.08
N PHE A 53 0.30 11.17 4.61
CA PHE A 53 -0.20 9.99 3.90
C PHE A 53 -1.61 9.69 4.37
N ASN A 54 -2.55 9.65 3.44
CA ASN A 54 -3.87 9.11 3.66
C ASN A 54 -3.92 7.69 3.11
N LEU A 55 -4.15 6.72 3.98
CA LEU A 55 -4.26 5.30 3.62
C LEU A 55 -5.72 4.89 3.65
N VAL A 56 -6.23 4.35 2.54
CA VAL A 56 -7.62 3.89 2.48
C VAL A 56 -7.76 2.55 3.22
N PRO A 57 -8.85 2.32 3.99
CA PRO A 57 -9.03 1.08 4.74
C PRO A 57 -8.93 -0.20 3.90
N SER A 58 -9.45 -0.20 2.67
CA SER A 58 -9.34 -1.33 1.74
C SER A 58 -7.88 -1.72 1.46
N LEU A 59 -7.00 -0.72 1.29
CA LEU A 59 -5.57 -0.96 1.11
C LEU A 59 -4.95 -1.54 2.38
N VAL A 60 -5.24 -0.95 3.54
CA VAL A 60 -4.62 -1.34 4.82
C VAL A 60 -4.94 -2.80 5.16
N VAL A 61 -6.20 -3.22 5.04
CA VAL A 61 -6.62 -4.59 5.35
C VAL A 61 -5.91 -5.61 4.47
N GLN A 62 -5.80 -5.35 3.17
CA GLN A 62 -5.15 -6.26 2.24
C GLN A 62 -3.62 -6.31 2.43
N VAL A 63 -2.97 -5.16 2.68
CA VAL A 63 -1.53 -5.13 3.02
C VAL A 63 -1.25 -5.93 4.30
N GLN A 64 -2.10 -5.79 5.32
CA GLN A 64 -1.99 -6.58 6.55
C GLN A 64 -2.20 -8.07 6.31
N ALA A 65 -3.07 -8.46 5.37
CA ALA A 65 -3.25 -9.85 4.98
C ALA A 65 -1.98 -10.42 4.33
N PHE A 66 -1.35 -9.69 3.41
CA PHE A 66 -0.06 -10.10 2.83
C PHE A 66 1.06 -10.16 3.89
N ALA A 67 1.15 -9.17 4.78
CA ALA A 67 2.16 -9.14 5.83
C ALA A 67 2.02 -10.27 6.86
N ALA A 68 0.81 -10.80 7.04
CA ALA A 68 0.50 -11.92 7.92
C ALA A 68 0.51 -13.28 7.21
N ASP A 69 0.96 -13.35 5.95
CA ASP A 69 0.92 -14.55 5.10
C ASP A 69 -0.48 -15.18 4.95
N ARG A 70 -1.52 -14.34 5.04
CA ARG A 70 -2.94 -14.72 4.89
C ARG A 70 -3.52 -14.35 3.53
N ALA A 71 -2.73 -13.77 2.64
CA ALA A 71 -3.13 -13.41 1.30
C ALA A 71 -2.14 -13.93 0.27
N ARG A 72 -2.67 -14.36 -0.86
CA ARG A 72 -1.90 -14.73 -2.05
C ARG A 72 -2.55 -14.09 -3.26
N ASP A 73 -1.75 -13.76 -4.26
CA ASP A 73 -2.23 -13.35 -5.56
C ASP A 73 -1.94 -14.44 -6.59
N ARG A 74 -2.85 -14.64 -7.55
CA ARG A 74 -2.75 -15.71 -8.55
C ARG A 74 -1.53 -15.59 -9.47
N HIS A 75 -0.99 -14.39 -9.60
CA HIS A 75 0.02 -14.08 -10.63
C HIS A 75 1.44 -14.34 -10.13
N LEU A 76 1.65 -14.37 -8.82
CA LEU A 76 2.94 -14.57 -8.18
C LEU A 76 2.94 -15.72 -7.17
N ALA A 77 1.91 -16.58 -7.21
CA ALA A 77 1.92 -17.87 -6.55
C ALA A 77 2.87 -18.80 -7.33
N LEU A 78 4.06 -19.02 -6.76
CA LEU A 78 4.98 -20.08 -7.18
C LEU A 78 4.52 -21.43 -6.65
#